data_AF-A0A7W6PXE7-F1
#
_entry.id   AF-A0A7W6PXE7-F1
#
_cell.length_a   1.000
_cell.length_b   1.000
_cell.length_c   1.000
_cell.angle_alpha   90.00
_cell.angle_beta   90.00
_cell.angle_gamma   90.00
#
_symmetry.space_group_name_H-M   'P 1'
#
loop_
_entity.id
_entity.type
_entity.pdbx_description
1 polymer ?
#
loop_
_entity_poly.entity_id
_entity_poly.type
_entity_poly.pdbx_seq_one_letter_code
_entity_poly.pdbx_strand_id
1 'polypeptide(L)'
;MTLRTDFGQLPASIQHELEQVTWMVFETFAECCKGRLSQQYREGRILAVILHGPHAEQAWEDVPPGEAFRLMLIVNHVRLARSDQDWRLVRDRLRRAWEHGEIARPVRMTVESLDRINSALVDAVPHFVTIAEKGIALYQAEGLRLKAPRHLPEEERARRSRAEFARWHKNGCDFLAGAAFYLDRGNMRMAALLLHQACEHLYQSILWSLTLHGPRTHALDELREAAEVLAPNLRAAWPREDRHQRRAFGCIRRAYVEARYERSYRITPAELVWAMERGEVLRQLATQCWREHDASLANQHQLTASEPPPPSLILTPNSRALPTLLPGAEGKCRHLSPLVRLRGLLHAGEGSNAIRRWVKRTSLFCAGLCLFFAGAEAMHWRLRAGPVIPSEPAKLTAILDFDIHAETVLQAVGAVANRAGYRIAANEDIWTVRWTGTYRAKATTFDALADILYGSGLCPTIRDDLITIRFCDPSGRFVIASTDEVMQPEEQASATIYRSR
;
A
#
# COMPACT_ATOMS: atom_id res chain seq x y z
N MET A 1 -2.09 -12.94 -17.97
CA MET A 1 -2.91 -12.29 -19.01
C MET A 1 -2.09 -11.22 -19.70
N THR A 2 -2.31 -11.03 -21.00
CA THR A 2 -1.79 -9.91 -21.80
C THR A 2 -2.83 -8.80 -21.85
N LEU A 3 -2.39 -7.54 -21.80
CA LEU A 3 -3.27 -6.38 -21.88
C LEU A 3 -3.81 -6.19 -23.31
N ARG A 4 -4.92 -5.46 -23.45
CA ARG A 4 -5.43 -5.07 -24.77
C ARG A 4 -4.43 -4.12 -25.45
N THR A 5 -4.23 -4.30 -26.74
CA THR A 5 -3.33 -3.50 -27.59
C THR A 5 -4.10 -2.85 -28.75
N ASP A 6 -5.37 -2.57 -28.54
CA ASP A 6 -6.30 -1.92 -29.47
C ASP A 6 -6.10 -0.39 -29.57
N PHE A 7 -4.96 0.10 -29.09
CA PHE A 7 -4.51 1.49 -29.24
C PHE A 7 -4.67 2.02 -30.68
N GLY A 8 -4.41 1.18 -31.69
CA GLY A 8 -4.53 1.54 -33.10
C GLY A 8 -5.96 1.80 -33.60
N GLN A 9 -7.00 1.48 -32.80
CA GLN A 9 -8.41 1.75 -33.14
C GLN A 9 -8.87 3.15 -32.73
N LEU A 10 -8.09 3.86 -31.91
CA LEU A 10 -8.41 5.23 -31.50
C LEU A 10 -8.23 6.22 -32.66
N PRO A 11 -8.88 7.40 -32.65
CA PRO A 11 -8.61 8.43 -33.65
C PRO A 11 -7.14 8.85 -33.68
N ALA A 12 -6.57 9.09 -34.87
CA ALA A 12 -5.14 9.38 -35.03
C ALA A 12 -4.64 10.58 -34.19
N SER A 13 -5.47 11.61 -34.01
CA SER A 13 -5.14 12.75 -33.15
C SER A 13 -4.97 12.34 -31.68
N ILE A 14 -5.77 11.38 -31.22
CA ILE A 14 -5.74 10.87 -29.85
C ILE A 14 -4.57 9.91 -29.67
N GLN A 15 -4.28 9.08 -30.67
CA GLN A 15 -3.07 8.26 -30.66
C GLN A 15 -1.83 9.14 -30.51
N HIS A 16 -1.70 10.19 -31.32
CA HIS A 16 -0.58 11.11 -31.25
C HIS A 16 -0.46 11.81 -29.88
N GLU A 17 -1.59 12.29 -29.33
CA GLU A 17 -1.62 12.91 -28.00
C GLU A 17 -1.16 11.92 -26.91
N LEU A 18 -1.64 10.67 -26.94
CA LEU A 18 -1.26 9.63 -25.97
C LEU A 18 0.19 9.17 -26.12
N GLU A 19 0.72 9.11 -27.34
CA GLU A 19 2.15 8.86 -27.60
C GLU A 19 3.01 9.98 -27.00
N GLN A 20 2.62 11.24 -27.21
CA GLN A 20 3.31 12.39 -26.66
C GLN A 20 3.26 12.39 -25.12
N VAL A 21 2.09 12.11 -24.53
CA VAL A 21 1.95 11.96 -23.06
C VAL A 21 2.84 10.82 -22.53
N THR A 22 2.83 9.68 -23.20
CA THR A 22 3.66 8.52 -22.82
C THR A 22 5.14 8.87 -22.89
N TRP A 23 5.57 9.56 -23.95
CA TRP A 23 6.94 10.04 -24.09
C TRP A 23 7.34 11.01 -22.97
N MET A 24 6.51 12.00 -22.64
CA MET A 24 6.77 12.95 -21.54
C MET A 24 6.92 12.23 -20.19
N VAL A 25 6.12 11.19 -19.95
CA VAL A 25 6.21 10.34 -18.75
C VAL A 25 7.57 9.66 -18.68
N PHE A 26 8.01 9.01 -19.77
CA PHE A 26 9.31 8.32 -19.81
C PHE A 26 10.49 9.27 -19.68
N GLU A 27 10.47 10.39 -20.40
CA GLU A 27 11.51 11.41 -20.37
C GLU A 27 11.70 11.95 -18.95
N THR A 28 10.61 12.44 -18.33
CA THR A 28 10.65 13.03 -16.99
C THR A 28 11.03 12.00 -15.94
N PHE A 29 10.54 10.76 -16.07
CA PHE A 29 10.91 9.67 -15.18
C PHE A 29 12.41 9.34 -15.27
N ALA A 30 12.97 9.29 -16.47
CA ALA A 30 14.40 9.05 -16.67
C ALA A 30 15.23 10.15 -16.02
N GLU A 31 14.81 11.42 -16.14
CA GLU A 31 15.45 12.54 -15.46
C GLU A 31 15.41 12.43 -13.94
N CYS A 32 14.28 12.01 -13.36
CA CYS A 32 14.16 11.77 -11.93
C CYS A 32 15.14 10.70 -11.42
N CYS A 33 15.47 9.72 -12.27
CA CYS A 33 16.39 8.64 -11.93
C CYS A 33 17.87 9.01 -12.17
N LYS A 34 18.18 9.99 -13.04
CA LYS A 34 19.56 10.39 -13.36
C LYS A 34 20.33 10.80 -12.10
N GLY A 35 21.58 10.33 -12.00
CA GLY A 35 22.50 10.67 -10.91
C GLY A 35 22.20 10.02 -9.55
N ARG A 36 21.11 9.26 -9.42
CA ARG A 36 20.76 8.60 -8.15
C ARG A 36 21.53 7.29 -7.98
N LEU A 37 22.15 7.13 -6.81
CA LEU A 37 23.06 6.01 -6.54
C LEU A 37 22.37 4.75 -5.99
N SER A 38 21.18 4.85 -5.38
CA SER A 38 20.50 3.67 -4.84
C SER A 38 19.98 2.76 -5.94
N GLN A 39 20.08 1.45 -5.72
CA GLN A 39 19.78 0.41 -6.70
C GLN A 39 18.42 0.58 -7.39
N GLN A 40 17.37 0.89 -6.64
CA GLN A 40 16.00 1.06 -7.15
C GLN A 40 15.81 2.18 -8.18
N TYR A 41 16.64 3.23 -8.17
CA TYR A 41 16.59 4.30 -9.19
C TYR A 41 17.52 3.96 -10.36
N ARG A 42 18.64 3.28 -10.10
CA ARG A 42 19.55 2.80 -11.14
C ARG A 42 18.89 1.74 -12.04
N GLU A 43 18.12 0.86 -11.42
CA GLU A 43 17.36 -0.22 -12.07
C GLU A 43 15.89 0.16 -12.26
N GLY A 44 15.48 1.38 -11.89
CA GLY A 44 14.09 1.81 -11.94
C GLY A 44 13.54 1.81 -13.36
N ARG A 45 12.46 1.06 -13.60
CA ARG A 45 11.81 0.99 -14.91
C ARG A 45 10.30 1.07 -14.78
N ILE A 46 9.69 1.77 -15.73
CA ILE A 46 8.28 1.64 -16.05
C ILE A 46 8.12 0.36 -16.87
N LEU A 47 7.29 -0.55 -16.38
CA LEU A 47 6.99 -1.84 -16.99
C LEU A 47 5.76 -1.77 -17.89
N ALA A 48 4.77 -0.94 -17.54
CA ALA A 48 3.60 -0.69 -18.40
C ALA A 48 3.04 0.71 -18.18
N VAL A 49 2.42 1.24 -19.22
CA VAL A 49 1.55 2.42 -19.19
C VAL A 49 0.21 2.01 -19.76
N ILE A 50 -0.84 2.10 -18.95
CA ILE A 50 -2.18 1.60 -19.30
C ILE A 50 -3.17 2.76 -19.23
N LEU A 51 -3.85 3.04 -20.34
CA LEU A 51 -5.01 3.92 -20.38
C LEU A 51 -6.22 3.17 -19.81
N HIS A 52 -6.95 3.80 -18.89
CA HIS A 52 -8.15 3.22 -18.29
C HIS A 52 -9.25 4.26 -18.03
N GLY A 53 -10.39 3.82 -17.50
CA GLY A 53 -11.55 4.70 -17.24
C GLY A 53 -12.34 5.00 -18.53
N PRO A 54 -13.04 6.15 -18.61
CA PRO A 54 -13.97 6.45 -19.69
C PRO A 54 -13.39 6.22 -21.10
N HIS A 55 -12.16 6.68 -21.33
CA HIS A 55 -11.45 6.57 -22.61
C HIS A 55 -11.06 5.14 -23.02
N ALA A 56 -11.11 4.17 -22.12
CA ALA A 56 -10.85 2.75 -22.42
C ALA A 56 -12.14 1.89 -22.34
N GLU A 57 -13.16 2.37 -21.65
CA GLU A 57 -14.37 1.62 -21.34
C GLU A 57 -15.59 2.02 -22.18
N GLN A 58 -15.59 3.22 -22.76
CA GLN A 58 -16.70 3.78 -23.54
C GLN A 58 -16.26 4.08 -24.97
N ALA A 59 -17.23 4.22 -25.88
CA ALA A 59 -16.95 4.76 -27.20
C ALA A 59 -16.48 6.21 -27.06
N TRP A 60 -15.60 6.64 -27.97
CA TRP A 60 -14.97 7.95 -27.88
C TRP A 60 -15.99 9.10 -27.89
N GLU A 61 -17.09 8.91 -28.64
CA GLU A 61 -18.20 9.86 -28.79
C GLU A 61 -18.99 10.07 -27.50
N ASP A 62 -19.02 9.06 -26.63
CA ASP A 62 -19.78 9.08 -25.37
C ASP A 62 -18.99 9.72 -24.23
N VAL A 63 -17.68 9.91 -24.39
CA VAL A 63 -16.83 10.52 -23.37
C VAL A 63 -17.04 12.04 -23.35
N PRO A 64 -17.36 12.64 -22.18
CA PRO A 64 -17.56 14.08 -22.08
C PRO A 64 -16.35 14.89 -22.58
N PRO A 65 -16.59 16.01 -23.29
CA PRO A 65 -15.50 16.86 -23.75
C PRO A 65 -14.71 17.40 -22.57
N GLY A 66 -13.38 17.27 -22.64
CA GLY A 66 -12.47 17.70 -21.57
C GLY A 66 -12.22 16.67 -20.46
N GLU A 67 -12.81 15.47 -20.53
CA GLU A 67 -12.48 14.39 -19.59
C GLU A 67 -10.97 14.06 -19.65
N ALA A 68 -10.34 14.00 -18.48
CA ALA A 68 -8.91 13.74 -18.34
C ALA A 68 -8.54 12.32 -18.81
N PHE A 69 -7.35 12.16 -19.38
CA PHE A 69 -6.77 10.83 -19.55
C PHE A 69 -6.41 10.24 -18.20
N ARG A 70 -6.77 8.97 -17.96
CA ARG A 70 -6.41 8.25 -16.73
C ARG A 70 -5.42 7.15 -17.06
N LEU A 71 -4.22 7.27 -16.51
CA LEU A 71 -3.10 6.37 -16.74
C LEU A 71 -2.75 5.61 -15.47
N MET A 72 -2.59 4.29 -15.60
CA MET A 72 -2.00 3.42 -14.60
C MET A 72 -0.59 3.05 -15.06
N LEU A 73 0.42 3.46 -14.29
CA LEU A 73 1.80 3.08 -14.52
C LEU A 73 2.14 1.91 -13.62
N ILE A 74 2.73 0.87 -14.20
CA ILE A 74 3.29 -0.25 -13.46
C ILE A 74 4.80 -0.09 -13.43
N VAL A 75 5.40 -0.08 -12.24
CA VAL A 75 6.86 -0.01 -12.08
C VAL A 75 7.43 -1.25 -11.40
N ASN A 76 8.73 -1.47 -11.56
CA ASN A 76 9.41 -2.66 -11.06
C ASN A 76 9.66 -2.68 -9.55
N HIS A 77 9.68 -1.53 -8.88
CA HIS A 77 9.97 -1.46 -7.44
C HIS A 77 8.85 -0.77 -6.64
N VAL A 78 8.46 -1.37 -5.50
CA VAL A 78 7.46 -0.81 -4.57
C VAL A 78 7.87 0.58 -4.05
N ARG A 79 9.17 0.79 -3.76
CA ARG A 79 9.64 2.10 -3.26
C ARG A 79 9.51 3.19 -4.32
N LEU A 80 9.69 2.84 -5.59
CA LEU A 80 9.50 3.75 -6.70
C LEU A 80 8.02 4.14 -6.83
N ALA A 81 7.10 3.17 -6.76
CA ALA A 81 5.66 3.43 -6.78
C ALA A 81 5.21 4.36 -5.62
N ARG A 82 5.87 4.29 -4.46
CA ARG A 82 5.56 5.10 -3.27
C ARG A 82 6.25 6.47 -3.23
N SER A 83 7.10 6.79 -4.20
CA SER A 83 7.86 8.05 -4.19
C SER A 83 7.01 9.23 -4.69
N ASP A 84 6.22 9.85 -3.80
CA ASP A 84 5.37 10.99 -4.17
C ASP A 84 6.18 12.14 -4.79
N GLN A 85 7.38 12.39 -4.27
CA GLN A 85 8.24 13.48 -4.74
C GLN A 85 8.68 13.28 -6.21
N ASP A 86 8.99 12.06 -6.63
CA ASP A 86 9.44 11.80 -7.99
C ASP A 86 8.27 11.87 -8.98
N TRP A 87 7.15 11.25 -8.61
CA TRP A 87 5.94 11.31 -9.44
C TRP A 87 5.28 12.68 -9.43
N ARG A 88 5.59 13.53 -8.45
CA ARG A 88 5.20 14.95 -8.48
C ARG A 88 5.86 15.66 -9.65
N LEU A 89 7.15 15.44 -9.93
CA LEU A 89 7.82 16.05 -11.08
C LEU A 89 7.17 15.66 -12.41
N VAL A 90 6.81 14.38 -12.56
CA VAL A 90 6.08 13.86 -13.74
C VAL A 90 4.70 14.51 -13.87
N ARG A 91 3.92 14.54 -12.78
CA ARG A 91 2.60 15.21 -12.76
C ARG A 91 2.71 16.70 -13.07
N ASP A 92 3.73 17.37 -12.56
CA ASP A 92 3.98 18.79 -12.78
C ASP A 92 4.37 19.09 -14.24
N ARG A 93 5.15 18.21 -14.89
CA ARG A 93 5.44 18.31 -16.33
C ARG A 93 4.17 18.15 -17.17
N LEU A 94 3.35 17.14 -16.89
CA LEU A 94 2.09 16.89 -17.61
C LEU A 94 1.09 18.03 -17.41
N ARG A 95 0.97 18.56 -16.18
CA ARG A 95 0.13 19.73 -15.89
C ARG A 95 0.58 20.96 -16.69
N ARG A 96 1.89 21.26 -16.70
CA ARG A 96 2.42 22.39 -17.49
C ARG A 96 2.21 22.18 -18.98
N ALA A 97 2.40 20.96 -19.49
CA ALA A 97 2.14 20.62 -20.89
C ALA A 97 0.69 20.99 -21.27
N TRP A 98 -0.27 20.64 -20.42
CA TRP A 98 -1.67 20.97 -20.62
C TRP A 98 -1.93 22.48 -20.53
N GLU A 99 -1.41 23.15 -19.50
CA GLU A 99 -1.60 24.60 -19.30
C GLU A 99 -1.03 25.45 -20.46
N HIS A 100 0.04 24.98 -21.11
CA HIS A 100 0.66 25.66 -22.26
C HIS A 100 0.17 25.13 -23.61
N GLY A 101 -0.78 24.20 -23.64
CA GLY A 101 -1.36 23.66 -24.88
C GLY A 101 -0.46 22.70 -25.66
N GLU A 102 0.59 22.13 -25.05
CA GLU A 102 1.35 21.03 -25.64
C GLU A 102 0.53 19.75 -25.73
N ILE A 103 -0.40 19.54 -24.79
CA ILE A 103 -1.41 18.47 -24.82
C ILE A 103 -2.80 19.09 -24.64
N ALA A 104 -3.82 18.52 -25.28
CA ALA A 104 -5.15 19.09 -25.30
C ALA A 104 -5.92 18.83 -24.00
N ARG A 105 -5.61 17.73 -23.31
CA ARG A 105 -6.35 17.26 -22.13
C ARG A 105 -5.47 17.11 -20.89
N PRO A 106 -6.04 17.32 -19.69
CA PRO A 106 -5.34 16.99 -18.46
C PRO A 106 -5.11 15.47 -18.36
N VAL A 107 -4.01 15.08 -17.68
CA VAL A 107 -3.67 13.68 -17.42
C VAL A 107 -3.72 13.43 -15.91
N ARG A 108 -4.33 12.32 -15.52
CA ARG A 108 -4.39 11.79 -14.16
C ARG A 108 -3.65 10.47 -14.13
N MET A 109 -2.69 10.36 -13.23
CA MET A 109 -1.77 9.24 -13.21
C MET A 109 -1.76 8.57 -11.84
N THR A 110 -1.93 7.26 -11.83
CA THR A 110 -1.71 6.41 -10.65
C THR A 110 -0.51 5.51 -10.92
N VAL A 111 0.32 5.31 -9.91
CA VAL A 111 1.53 4.49 -10.04
C VAL A 111 1.46 3.35 -9.04
N GLU A 112 1.64 2.14 -9.54
CA GLU A 112 1.66 0.94 -8.72
C GLU A 112 2.84 0.03 -9.09
N SER A 113 3.25 -0.80 -8.14
CA SER A 113 4.25 -1.83 -8.42
C SER A 113 3.61 -3.07 -9.04
N LEU A 114 4.37 -3.83 -9.83
CA LEU A 114 3.90 -5.10 -10.40
C LEU A 114 3.37 -6.05 -9.32
N ASP A 115 4.07 -6.16 -8.18
CA ASP A 115 3.66 -7.01 -7.06
C ASP A 115 2.31 -6.58 -6.49
N ARG A 116 2.09 -5.26 -6.36
CA ARG A 116 0.84 -4.71 -5.86
C ARG A 116 -0.32 -4.98 -6.81
N ILE A 117 -0.13 -4.75 -8.11
CA ILE A 117 -1.15 -5.08 -9.13
C ILE A 117 -1.48 -6.56 -9.09
N ASN A 118 -0.47 -7.43 -9.15
CA ASN A 118 -0.68 -8.87 -9.14
C ASN A 118 -1.38 -9.38 -7.88
N SER A 119 -1.04 -8.82 -6.71
CA SER A 119 -1.74 -9.13 -5.46
C SER A 119 -3.18 -8.68 -5.52
N ALA A 120 -3.45 -7.46 -6.00
CA ALA A 120 -4.81 -6.93 -6.12
C ALA A 120 -5.70 -7.74 -7.09
N LEU A 121 -5.12 -8.26 -8.18
CA LEU A 121 -5.81 -9.14 -9.13
C LEU A 121 -6.18 -10.49 -8.48
N VAL A 122 -5.29 -11.04 -7.65
CA VAL A 122 -5.57 -12.26 -6.87
C VAL A 122 -6.62 -11.98 -5.81
N ASP A 123 -6.54 -10.85 -5.11
CA ASP A 123 -7.49 -10.41 -4.09
C ASP A 123 -8.86 -9.99 -4.66
N ALA A 124 -9.00 -10.01 -5.98
CA ALA A 124 -10.19 -9.66 -6.74
C ALA A 124 -10.67 -8.22 -6.48
N VAL A 125 -9.73 -7.28 -6.35
CA VAL A 125 -10.04 -5.85 -6.18
C VAL A 125 -10.64 -5.33 -7.49
N PRO A 126 -11.93 -4.93 -7.53
CA PRO A 126 -12.64 -4.57 -8.76
C PRO A 126 -11.91 -3.52 -9.60
N HIS A 127 -11.39 -2.46 -8.97
CA HIS A 127 -10.62 -1.43 -9.66
C HIS A 127 -9.51 -1.99 -10.56
N PHE A 128 -8.67 -2.88 -10.02
CA PHE A 128 -7.54 -3.44 -10.77
C PHE A 128 -7.97 -4.51 -11.77
N VAL A 129 -9.02 -5.27 -11.45
CA VAL A 129 -9.62 -6.24 -12.38
C VAL A 129 -10.15 -5.52 -13.62
N THR A 130 -10.93 -4.45 -13.44
CA THR A 130 -11.43 -3.63 -14.56
C THR A 130 -10.30 -3.06 -15.40
N ILE A 131 -9.23 -2.54 -14.79
CA ILE A 131 -8.06 -2.02 -15.53
C ILE A 131 -7.37 -3.13 -16.31
N ALA A 132 -7.18 -4.31 -15.73
CA ALA A 132 -6.52 -5.43 -16.41
C ALA A 132 -7.34 -5.97 -17.59
N GLU A 133 -8.66 -5.93 -17.50
CA GLU A 133 -9.57 -6.47 -18.52
C GLU A 133 -9.89 -5.46 -19.63
N LYS A 134 -10.19 -4.22 -19.24
CA LYS A 134 -10.66 -3.19 -20.17
C LYS A 134 -9.58 -2.20 -20.57
N GLY A 135 -8.51 -2.06 -19.78
CA GLY A 135 -7.46 -1.07 -20.03
C GLY A 135 -6.69 -1.34 -21.32
N ILE A 136 -6.25 -0.25 -21.96
CA ILE A 136 -5.49 -0.25 -23.20
C ILE A 136 -4.02 -0.01 -22.88
N ALA A 137 -3.13 -0.94 -23.22
CA ALA A 137 -1.70 -0.75 -23.03
C ALA A 137 -1.14 0.23 -24.06
N LEU A 138 -0.68 1.39 -23.59
CA LEU A 138 0.08 2.36 -24.38
C LEU A 138 1.56 1.95 -24.48
N TYR A 139 2.05 1.29 -23.44
CA TYR A 139 3.37 0.70 -23.40
C TYR A 139 3.35 -0.56 -22.54
N GLN A 140 4.09 -1.59 -22.96
CA GLN A 140 4.32 -2.81 -22.18
C GLN A 140 5.75 -3.31 -22.44
N ALA A 141 6.52 -3.49 -21.36
CA ALA A 141 7.85 -4.08 -21.41
C ALA A 141 7.78 -5.56 -21.82
N GLU A 142 8.79 -6.01 -22.56
CA GLU A 142 8.89 -7.40 -23.00
C GLU A 142 8.89 -8.36 -21.79
N GLY A 143 8.13 -9.44 -21.90
CA GLY A 143 8.01 -10.44 -20.84
C GLY A 143 7.09 -10.05 -19.67
N LEU A 144 6.54 -8.82 -19.62
CA LEU A 144 5.56 -8.46 -18.60
C LEU A 144 4.31 -9.34 -18.70
N ARG A 145 3.93 -9.96 -17.59
CA ARG A 145 2.68 -10.72 -17.46
C ARG A 145 1.98 -10.37 -16.17
N LEU A 146 0.71 -9.98 -16.27
CA LEU A 146 -0.17 -9.84 -15.12
C LEU A 146 -0.76 -11.20 -14.75
N LYS A 147 -0.98 -11.43 -13.45
CA LYS A 147 -1.76 -12.58 -12.98
C LYS A 147 -3.18 -12.53 -13.58
N ALA A 148 -3.78 -13.70 -13.79
CA ALA A 148 -5.16 -13.76 -14.25
C ALA A 148 -6.06 -13.10 -13.18
N PRO A 149 -6.94 -12.16 -13.57
CA PRO A 149 -7.87 -11.54 -12.64
C PRO A 149 -8.80 -12.59 -12.05
N ARG A 150 -9.08 -12.46 -10.75
CA ARG A 150 -10.20 -13.16 -10.10
C ARG A 150 -11.35 -12.19 -9.94
N HIS A 151 -12.57 -12.63 -10.20
CA HIS A 151 -13.76 -11.83 -9.89
C HIS A 151 -14.23 -12.10 -8.46
N LEU A 152 -14.54 -11.04 -7.74
CA LEU A 152 -15.09 -11.13 -6.40
C LEU A 152 -16.57 -11.49 -6.49
N PRO A 153 -17.05 -12.52 -5.74
CA PRO A 153 -18.48 -12.79 -5.63
C PRO A 153 -19.24 -11.54 -5.18
N GLU A 154 -20.45 -11.33 -5.69
CA GLU A 154 -21.23 -10.12 -5.46
C GLU A 154 -21.53 -9.90 -3.97
N GLU A 155 -21.86 -10.96 -3.23
CA GLU A 155 -22.09 -10.92 -1.79
C GLU A 155 -20.84 -10.44 -1.03
N GLU A 156 -19.66 -10.98 -1.37
CA GLU A 156 -18.40 -10.59 -0.75
C GLU A 156 -18.02 -9.15 -1.15
N ARG A 157 -18.33 -8.73 -2.38
CA ARG A 157 -18.17 -7.33 -2.83
C ARG A 157 -19.03 -6.39 -2.00
N ALA A 158 -20.31 -6.70 -1.81
CA ALA A 158 -21.22 -5.91 -0.98
C ALA A 158 -20.73 -5.84 0.47
N ARG A 159 -20.30 -6.98 1.05
CA ARG A 159 -19.75 -7.03 2.41
C ARG A 159 -18.53 -6.14 2.58
N ARG A 160 -17.56 -6.20 1.66
CA ARG A 160 -16.35 -5.36 1.71
C ARG A 160 -16.69 -3.88 1.48
N SER A 161 -17.58 -3.58 0.55
CA SER A 161 -18.05 -2.21 0.28
C SER A 161 -18.64 -1.57 1.53
N ARG A 162 -19.52 -2.28 2.24
CA ARG A 162 -20.11 -1.85 3.53
C ARG A 162 -19.05 -1.59 4.59
N ALA A 163 -18.08 -2.49 4.74
CA ALA A 163 -17.02 -2.35 5.73
C ALA A 163 -16.11 -1.13 5.45
N GLU A 164 -15.74 -0.93 4.19
CA GLU A 164 -14.94 0.22 3.75
C GLU A 164 -15.68 1.54 3.94
N PHE A 165 -16.96 1.60 3.54
CA PHE A 165 -17.79 2.78 3.75
C PHE A 165 -17.89 3.10 5.25
N ALA A 166 -18.26 2.13 6.08
CA ALA A 166 -18.42 2.33 7.52
C ALA A 166 -17.14 2.86 8.17
N ARG A 167 -15.98 2.30 7.83
CA ARG A 167 -14.68 2.73 8.37
C ARG A 167 -14.37 4.19 8.03
N TRP A 168 -14.37 4.53 6.74
CA TRP A 168 -13.95 5.85 6.28
C TRP A 168 -14.97 6.92 6.61
N HIS A 169 -16.26 6.62 6.44
CA HIS A 169 -17.34 7.55 6.73
C HIS A 169 -17.41 7.87 8.22
N LYS A 170 -17.26 6.89 9.12
CA LYS A 170 -17.19 7.13 10.56
C LYS A 170 -16.07 8.11 10.91
N ASN A 171 -14.86 7.88 10.39
CA ASN A 171 -13.73 8.79 10.64
C ASN A 171 -14.02 10.20 10.10
N GLY A 172 -14.63 10.31 8.92
CA GLY A 172 -15.06 11.59 8.36
C GLY A 172 -16.05 12.33 9.28
N CYS A 173 -17.03 11.63 9.84
CA CYS A 173 -17.96 12.18 10.84
C CYS A 173 -17.25 12.64 12.12
N ASP A 174 -16.31 11.83 12.64
CA ASP A 174 -15.55 12.16 13.86
C ASP A 174 -14.71 13.43 13.65
N PHE A 175 -14.05 13.56 12.49
CA PHE A 175 -13.33 14.79 12.13
C PHE A 175 -14.26 15.99 11.96
N LEU A 176 -15.46 15.81 11.38
CA LEU A 176 -16.43 16.88 11.23
C LEU A 176 -16.94 17.38 12.59
N ALA A 177 -17.20 16.46 13.52
CA ALA A 177 -17.54 16.80 14.91
C ALA A 177 -16.39 17.55 15.61
N GLY A 178 -15.14 17.12 15.39
CA GLY A 178 -13.97 17.83 15.87
C GLY A 178 -13.86 19.25 15.29
N ALA A 179 -14.13 19.42 14.00
CA ALA A 179 -14.13 20.74 13.36
C ALA A 179 -15.18 21.67 13.98
N ALA A 180 -16.38 21.16 14.25
CA ALA A 180 -17.45 21.91 14.93
C ALA A 180 -17.02 22.32 16.35
N PHE A 181 -16.43 21.40 17.13
CA PHE A 181 -15.92 21.69 18.47
C PHE A 181 -14.91 22.85 18.47
N TYR A 182 -13.96 22.87 17.53
CA TYR A 182 -12.97 23.95 17.47
C TYR A 182 -13.56 25.27 16.94
N LEU A 183 -14.59 25.20 16.09
CA LEU A 183 -15.34 26.38 15.67
C LEU A 183 -16.01 27.06 16.88
N ASP A 184 -16.69 26.29 17.72
CA ASP A 184 -17.37 26.79 18.93
C ASP A 184 -16.40 27.41 19.94
N ARG A 185 -15.17 26.89 19.98
CA ARG A 185 -14.07 27.43 20.81
C ARG A 185 -13.37 28.65 20.19
N GLY A 186 -13.80 29.10 19.01
CA GLY A 186 -13.19 30.21 18.28
C GLY A 186 -11.85 29.89 17.63
N ASN A 187 -11.41 28.62 17.64
CA ASN A 187 -10.15 28.19 17.01
C ASN A 187 -10.40 27.83 15.53
N MET A 188 -10.56 28.87 14.71
CA MET A 188 -10.89 28.75 13.29
C MET A 188 -9.82 28.00 12.49
N ARG A 189 -8.55 28.09 12.89
CA ARG A 189 -7.43 27.40 12.22
C ARG A 189 -7.55 25.89 12.39
N MET A 190 -7.81 25.45 13.61
CA MET A 190 -7.96 24.02 13.90
C MET A 190 -9.28 23.47 13.33
N ALA A 191 -10.35 24.26 13.38
CA ALA A 191 -11.61 23.91 12.73
C ALA A 191 -11.44 23.68 11.22
N ALA A 192 -10.74 24.58 10.52
CA ALA A 192 -10.45 24.42 9.09
C ALA A 192 -9.56 23.20 8.79
N LEU A 193 -8.57 22.92 9.64
CA LEU A 193 -7.71 21.74 9.51
C LEU A 193 -8.51 20.44 9.64
N LEU A 194 -9.37 20.34 10.66
CA LEU A 194 -10.19 19.14 10.86
C LEU A 194 -11.29 19.01 9.80
N LEU A 195 -11.83 20.12 9.31
CA LEU A 195 -12.77 20.10 8.19
C LEU A 195 -12.11 19.57 6.91
N HIS A 196 -10.84 19.88 6.67
CA HIS A 196 -10.07 19.27 5.58
C HIS A 196 -10.03 17.74 5.74
N GLN A 197 -9.65 17.25 6.92
CA GLN A 197 -9.58 15.82 7.22
C GLN A 197 -10.94 15.13 7.10
N ALA A 198 -12.01 15.80 7.53
CA ALA A 198 -13.38 15.32 7.36
C ALA A 198 -13.70 15.12 5.86
N CYS A 199 -13.44 16.12 5.02
CA CYS A 199 -13.69 16.03 3.59
C CYS A 199 -12.83 14.94 2.92
N GLU A 200 -11.55 14.84 3.27
CA GLU A 200 -10.65 13.77 2.80
C GLU A 200 -11.26 12.39 3.07
N HIS A 201 -11.65 12.12 4.32
CA HIS A 201 -12.23 10.84 4.71
C HIS A 201 -13.60 10.55 4.08
N LEU A 202 -14.43 11.58 3.89
CA LEU A 202 -15.73 11.43 3.22
C LEU A 202 -15.56 11.07 1.74
N TYR A 203 -14.62 11.68 1.02
CA TYR A 203 -14.31 11.27 -0.35
C TYR A 203 -13.70 9.87 -0.40
N GLN A 204 -12.78 9.55 0.51
CA GLN A 204 -12.22 8.19 0.62
C GLN A 204 -13.32 7.15 0.88
N SER A 205 -14.35 7.49 1.67
CA SER A 205 -15.47 6.57 1.91
C SER A 205 -16.19 6.15 0.64
N ILE A 206 -16.29 7.05 -0.35
CA ILE A 206 -16.88 6.73 -1.66
C ILE A 206 -15.92 5.93 -2.52
N LEU A 207 -14.66 6.37 -2.63
CA LEU A 207 -13.66 5.72 -3.47
C LEU A 207 -13.46 4.24 -3.05
N TRP A 208 -13.21 4.03 -1.75
CA TRP A 208 -12.98 2.69 -1.20
C TRP A 208 -14.22 1.82 -1.16
N SER A 209 -15.42 2.37 -0.97
CA SER A 209 -16.63 1.53 -0.95
C SER A 209 -17.07 1.10 -2.35
N LEU A 210 -17.00 1.99 -3.35
CA LEU A 210 -17.48 1.69 -4.70
C LEU A 210 -16.46 0.86 -5.50
N THR A 211 -15.16 1.05 -5.25
CA THR A 211 -14.12 0.42 -6.09
C THR A 211 -13.21 -0.56 -5.34
N LEU A 212 -13.34 -0.64 -4.00
CA LEU A 212 -12.41 -1.32 -3.10
C LEU A 212 -10.95 -0.85 -3.27
N HIS A 213 -10.79 0.38 -3.75
CA HIS A 213 -9.52 1.06 -3.94
C HIS A 213 -9.69 2.57 -3.73
N GLY A 214 -8.64 3.24 -3.28
CA GLY A 214 -8.61 4.69 -3.20
C GLY A 214 -7.17 5.21 -3.29
N PRO A 215 -6.94 6.37 -3.91
CA PRO A 215 -5.62 6.97 -3.98
C PRO A 215 -5.11 7.28 -2.57
N ARG A 216 -3.81 7.03 -2.34
CA ARG A 216 -3.15 7.35 -1.06
C ARG A 216 -2.56 8.76 -1.11
N THR A 217 -3.43 9.76 -1.23
CA THR A 217 -3.08 11.18 -1.36
C THR A 217 -3.88 11.99 -0.34
N HIS A 218 -3.28 13.08 0.15
CA HIS A 218 -3.97 14.10 0.95
C HIS A 218 -4.41 15.29 0.07
N ALA A 219 -4.20 15.20 -1.25
CA ALA A 219 -4.62 16.24 -2.17
C ALA A 219 -6.15 16.22 -2.33
N LEU A 220 -6.82 17.12 -1.60
CA LEU A 220 -8.28 17.20 -1.60
C LEU A 220 -8.90 17.40 -2.99
N ASP A 221 -8.20 18.12 -3.89
CA ASP A 221 -8.63 18.30 -5.28
C ASP A 221 -8.68 16.96 -6.04
N GLU A 222 -7.66 16.11 -5.87
CA GLU A 222 -7.57 14.80 -6.52
C GLU A 222 -8.65 13.84 -6.00
N LEU A 223 -8.85 13.80 -4.68
CA LEU A 223 -9.87 12.96 -4.06
C LEU A 223 -11.28 13.39 -4.46
N ARG A 224 -11.53 14.70 -4.45
CA ARG A 224 -12.80 15.28 -4.87
C ARG A 224 -13.11 14.94 -6.32
N GLU A 225 -12.16 15.17 -7.22
CA GLU A 225 -12.34 14.89 -8.65
C GLU A 225 -12.59 13.39 -8.90
N ALA A 226 -11.82 12.52 -8.26
CA ALA A 226 -11.98 11.08 -8.39
C ALA A 226 -13.36 10.61 -7.87
N ALA A 227 -13.81 11.14 -6.73
CA ALA A 227 -15.09 10.77 -6.15
C ALA A 227 -16.28 11.32 -6.96
N GLU A 228 -16.20 12.57 -7.44
CA GLU A 228 -17.24 13.19 -8.30
C GLU A 228 -17.41 12.48 -9.65
N VAL A 229 -16.40 11.74 -10.12
CA VAL A 229 -16.51 10.91 -11.34
C VAL A 229 -17.30 9.63 -11.06
N LEU A 230 -17.07 9.00 -9.90
CA LEU A 230 -17.83 7.81 -9.51
C LEU A 230 -19.26 8.14 -9.08
N ALA A 231 -19.45 9.28 -8.43
CA ALA A 231 -20.73 9.74 -7.90
C ALA A 231 -20.95 11.24 -8.22
N PRO A 232 -21.50 11.56 -9.41
CA PRO A 232 -21.67 12.94 -9.88
C PRO A 232 -22.46 13.86 -8.94
N ASN A 233 -23.38 13.30 -8.15
CA ASN A 233 -24.19 14.04 -7.17
C ASN A 233 -23.32 14.73 -6.10
N LEU A 234 -22.11 14.24 -5.83
CA LEU A 234 -21.17 14.87 -4.88
C LEU A 234 -20.76 16.29 -5.29
N ARG A 235 -20.87 16.65 -6.58
CA ARG A 235 -20.58 18.01 -7.07
C ARG A 235 -21.38 19.09 -6.33
N ALA A 236 -22.60 18.76 -5.91
CA ALA A 236 -23.49 19.66 -5.17
C ALA A 236 -22.95 20.05 -3.78
N ALA A 237 -22.01 19.27 -3.21
CA ALA A 237 -21.38 19.60 -1.93
C ALA A 237 -20.59 20.90 -1.99
N TRP A 238 -19.98 21.22 -3.13
CA TRP A 238 -19.07 22.35 -3.27
C TRP A 238 -19.31 23.10 -4.59
N PRO A 239 -20.36 23.93 -4.67
CA PRO A 239 -20.64 24.75 -5.84
C PRO A 239 -19.45 25.67 -6.16
N ARG A 240 -19.27 25.98 -7.45
CA ARG A 240 -18.09 26.69 -7.99
C ARG A 240 -18.44 28.02 -8.65
N GLU A 241 -19.69 28.47 -8.51
CA GLU A 241 -20.27 29.60 -9.24
C GLU A 241 -19.72 30.94 -8.74
N ASP A 242 -19.68 31.12 -7.43
CA ASP A 242 -19.26 32.39 -6.82
C ASP A 242 -17.81 32.37 -6.31
N ARG A 243 -17.18 33.55 -6.33
CA ARG A 243 -15.83 33.78 -5.81
C ARG A 243 -15.72 33.42 -4.33
N HIS A 244 -16.75 33.69 -3.52
CA HIS A 244 -16.76 33.30 -2.10
C HIS A 244 -16.64 31.79 -1.95
N GLN A 245 -17.42 31.02 -2.73
CA GLN A 245 -17.42 29.56 -2.68
C GLN A 245 -16.05 28.97 -3.04
N ARG A 246 -15.44 29.47 -4.13
CA ARG A 246 -14.11 29.05 -4.56
C ARG A 246 -13.04 29.42 -3.53
N ARG A 247 -13.14 30.60 -2.92
CA ARG A 247 -12.19 31.07 -1.89
C ARG A 247 -12.28 30.21 -0.63
N ALA A 248 -13.49 29.96 -0.11
CA ALA A 248 -13.69 29.18 1.09
C ALA A 248 -13.19 27.72 0.92
N PHE A 249 -13.54 27.04 -0.17
CA PHE A 249 -12.99 25.71 -0.47
C PHE A 249 -11.46 25.76 -0.59
N GLY A 250 -10.92 26.78 -1.26
CA GLY A 250 -9.48 27.01 -1.36
C GLY A 250 -8.79 27.14 0.02
N CYS A 251 -9.44 27.79 0.99
CA CYS A 251 -8.94 27.91 2.36
C CYS A 251 -8.95 26.57 3.10
N ILE A 252 -9.99 25.75 2.95
CA ILE A 252 -10.04 24.40 3.55
C ILE A 252 -8.99 23.49 2.93
N ARG A 253 -8.86 23.52 1.61
CA ARG A 253 -7.83 22.75 0.90
C ARG A 253 -6.42 23.06 1.40
N ARG A 254 -6.08 24.33 1.60
CA ARG A 254 -4.74 24.72 2.09
C ARG A 254 -4.54 24.49 3.59
N ALA A 255 -5.62 24.35 4.36
CA ALA A 255 -5.58 24.22 5.83
C ALA A 255 -4.68 23.06 6.30
N TYR A 256 -4.64 21.95 5.57
CA TYR A 256 -3.83 20.77 5.94
C TYR A 256 -2.35 21.11 6.20
N VAL A 257 -1.78 21.98 5.38
CA VAL A 257 -0.40 22.44 5.51
C VAL A 257 -0.36 23.78 6.25
N GLU A 258 -1.11 24.76 5.79
CA GLU A 258 -0.93 26.15 6.22
C GLU A 258 -1.46 26.41 7.63
N ALA A 259 -2.51 25.71 8.10
CA ALA A 259 -3.12 26.00 9.39
C ALA A 259 -2.19 25.70 10.57
N ARG A 260 -1.20 24.80 10.40
CA ARG A 260 -0.22 24.42 11.42
C ARG A 260 1.05 25.26 11.37
N TYR A 261 1.55 25.54 10.16
CA TYR A 261 2.88 26.10 9.99
C TYR A 261 2.87 27.58 9.59
N GLU A 262 1.86 28.03 8.85
CA GLU A 262 1.86 29.37 8.25
C GLU A 262 1.18 30.41 9.14
N ARG A 263 1.96 31.35 9.69
CA ARG A 263 1.42 32.46 10.49
C ARG A 263 0.42 33.32 9.71
N SER A 264 0.56 33.37 8.38
CA SER A 264 -0.26 34.14 7.44
C SER A 264 -1.57 33.45 7.07
N TYR A 265 -1.81 32.19 7.45
CA TYR A 265 -3.09 31.53 7.16
C TYR A 265 -4.27 32.31 7.77
N ARG A 266 -5.25 32.64 6.93
CA ARG A 266 -6.45 33.41 7.27
C ARG A 266 -7.66 32.80 6.57
N ILE A 267 -8.70 32.53 7.35
CA ILE A 267 -10.04 32.20 6.89
C ILE A 267 -11.01 33.08 7.68
N THR A 268 -12.01 33.67 7.02
CA THR A 268 -12.99 34.51 7.74
C THR A 268 -14.02 33.64 8.46
N PRO A 269 -14.70 34.15 9.50
CA PRO A 269 -15.77 33.41 10.16
C PRO A 269 -16.87 32.98 9.18
N ALA A 270 -17.29 33.87 8.28
CA ALA A 270 -18.31 33.58 7.28
C ALA A 270 -17.89 32.45 6.32
N GLU A 271 -16.63 32.45 5.89
CA GLU A 271 -16.10 31.39 5.02
C GLU A 271 -16.06 30.03 5.72
N LEU A 272 -15.63 30.02 6.99
CA LEU A 272 -15.54 28.79 7.76
C LEU A 272 -16.91 28.22 8.08
N VAL A 273 -17.87 29.05 8.49
CA VAL A 273 -19.26 28.63 8.74
C VAL A 273 -19.87 28.04 7.47
N TRP A 274 -19.74 28.74 6.34
CA TRP A 274 -20.20 28.23 5.05
C TRP A 274 -19.53 26.90 4.69
N ALA A 275 -18.21 26.79 4.88
CA ALA A 275 -17.48 25.56 4.60
C ALA A 275 -17.90 24.39 5.50
N MET A 276 -18.23 24.65 6.77
CA MET A 276 -18.77 23.63 7.70
C MET A 276 -20.11 23.09 7.22
N GLU A 277 -21.02 23.97 6.78
CA GLU A 277 -22.29 23.56 6.17
C GLU A 277 -22.08 22.70 4.92
N ARG A 278 -21.05 23.01 4.12
CA ARG A 278 -20.70 22.20 2.94
C ARG A 278 -20.09 20.85 3.30
N GLY A 279 -19.30 20.78 4.37
CA GLY A 279 -18.81 19.51 4.93
C GLY A 279 -19.96 18.59 5.36
N GLU A 280 -21.00 19.15 5.97
CA GLU A 280 -22.20 18.40 6.35
C GLU A 280 -23.01 17.94 5.12
N VAL A 281 -23.15 18.78 4.10
CA VAL A 281 -23.77 18.35 2.83
C VAL A 281 -22.96 17.26 2.14
N LEU A 282 -21.62 17.34 2.14
CA LEU A 282 -20.78 16.27 1.62
C LEU A 282 -21.03 14.94 2.35
N ARG A 283 -21.15 14.98 3.69
CA ARG A 283 -21.45 13.79 4.51
C ARG A 283 -22.78 13.15 4.11
N GLN A 284 -23.82 13.97 3.93
CA GLN A 284 -25.15 13.51 3.54
C GLN A 284 -25.17 12.92 2.14
N LEU A 285 -24.57 13.62 1.16
CA LEU A 285 -24.47 13.14 -0.21
C LEU A 285 -23.63 11.86 -0.31
N ALA A 286 -22.53 11.75 0.44
CA ALA A 286 -21.75 10.52 0.49
C ALA A 286 -22.58 9.34 1.00
N THR A 287 -23.37 9.55 2.05
CA THR A 287 -24.31 8.53 2.55
C THR A 287 -25.35 8.14 1.50
N GLN A 288 -25.93 9.11 0.80
CA GLN A 288 -26.94 8.84 -0.23
C GLN A 288 -26.35 8.06 -1.41
N CYS A 289 -25.26 8.54 -1.99
CA CYS A 289 -24.60 7.89 -3.13
C CYS A 289 -24.20 6.45 -2.80
N TRP A 290 -23.67 6.21 -1.59
CA TRP A 290 -23.32 4.86 -1.16
C TRP A 290 -24.54 3.95 -0.99
N ARG A 291 -25.65 4.45 -0.43
CA ARG A 291 -26.88 3.65 -0.31
C ARG A 291 -27.45 3.25 -1.66
N GLU A 292 -27.43 4.15 -2.64
CA GLU A 292 -27.85 3.87 -4.01
C GLU A 292 -26.96 2.76 -4.63
N HIS A 293 -25.65 2.83 -4.40
CA HIS A 293 -24.70 1.79 -4.83
C HIS A 293 -24.94 0.44 -4.13
N ASP A 294 -25.07 0.40 -2.80
CA ASP A 294 -25.32 -0.84 -2.05
C ASP A 294 -26.63 -1.51 -2.48
N ALA A 295 -27.68 -0.72 -2.74
CA ALA A 295 -28.94 -1.23 -3.28
C ALA A 295 -28.77 -1.83 -4.68
N SER A 296 -27.98 -1.18 -5.57
CA SER A 296 -27.68 -1.73 -6.90
C SER A 296 -26.92 -3.05 -6.85
N LEU A 297 -25.97 -3.21 -5.91
CA LEU A 297 -25.24 -4.47 -5.71
C LEU A 297 -26.17 -5.58 -5.23
N ALA A 298 -27.11 -5.25 -4.32
CA ALA A 298 -28.10 -6.19 -3.84
C ALA A 298 -29.06 -6.66 -4.95
N ASN A 299 -29.48 -5.76 -5.83
CA ASN A 299 -30.35 -6.09 -6.98
C ASN A 299 -29.63 -6.97 -8.02
N GLN A 300 -28.35 -6.69 -8.30
CA GLN A 300 -27.53 -7.54 -9.18
C GLN A 300 -27.45 -8.97 -8.64
N HIS A 301 -27.24 -9.12 -7.33
CA HIS A 301 -27.22 -10.43 -6.67
C HIS A 301 -28.55 -11.18 -6.78
N GLN A 302 -29.69 -10.49 -6.67
CA GLN A 302 -30.99 -11.13 -6.84
C GLN A 302 -31.23 -11.60 -8.27
N LEU A 303 -30.79 -10.81 -9.26
CA LEU A 303 -30.89 -11.18 -10.68
C LEU A 303 -30.02 -12.42 -10.98
N THR A 304 -28.77 -12.44 -10.54
CA THR A 304 -27.85 -13.58 -10.76
C THR A 304 -28.28 -14.84 -10.02
N ALA A 305 -28.93 -14.71 -8.86
CA ALA A 305 -29.50 -15.85 -8.12
C ALA A 305 -30.81 -16.39 -8.74
N SER A 306 -31.53 -15.57 -9.52
CA SER A 306 -32.79 -15.96 -10.17
C SER A 306 -32.61 -16.62 -11.54
N GLU A 307 -31.42 -16.56 -12.12
CA GLU A 307 -31.12 -17.17 -13.41
C GLU A 307 -30.96 -18.69 -13.24
N PRO A 308 -31.75 -19.54 -13.93
CA PRO A 308 -31.58 -20.98 -13.83
C PRO A 308 -30.18 -21.36 -14.34
N PRO A 309 -29.50 -22.34 -13.72
CA PRO A 309 -28.19 -22.75 -14.18
C PRO A 309 -28.28 -23.14 -15.66
N PRO A 310 -27.29 -22.76 -16.50
CA PRO A 310 -27.30 -23.17 -17.90
C PRO A 310 -27.41 -24.70 -17.94
N PRO A 311 -28.25 -25.26 -18.83
CA PRO A 311 -28.39 -26.70 -18.94
C PRO A 311 -27.01 -27.27 -19.14
N SER A 312 -26.56 -28.08 -18.18
CA SER A 312 -25.30 -28.80 -18.28
C SER A 312 -25.36 -29.55 -19.60
N LEU A 313 -24.44 -29.25 -20.51
CA LEU A 313 -24.23 -30.07 -21.70
C LEU A 313 -23.82 -31.46 -21.19
N ILE A 314 -24.82 -32.31 -20.99
CA ILE A 314 -24.62 -33.74 -20.81
C ILE A 314 -24.03 -34.20 -22.12
N LEU A 315 -22.70 -34.35 -22.15
CA LEU A 315 -22.02 -35.12 -23.17
C LEU A 315 -22.57 -36.54 -23.06
N THR A 316 -23.57 -36.85 -23.88
CA THR A 316 -24.00 -38.22 -24.11
C THR A 316 -22.78 -39.00 -24.64
N PRO A 317 -22.42 -40.14 -24.04
CA PRO A 317 -21.34 -40.95 -24.55
C PRO A 317 -21.79 -41.52 -25.90
N ASN A 318 -21.26 -40.95 -26.99
CA ASN A 318 -21.40 -41.53 -28.32
C ASN A 318 -20.76 -42.93 -28.30
N SER A 319 -21.62 -43.93 -28.13
CA SER A 319 -21.30 -45.33 -28.28
C SER A 319 -21.16 -45.63 -29.76
N ARG A 320 -20.04 -45.23 -30.37
CA ARG A 320 -19.60 -45.78 -31.65
C ARG A 320 -18.53 -46.81 -31.37
N ALA A 321 -18.94 -48.06 -31.47
CA ALA A 321 -18.07 -49.22 -31.48
C ALA A 321 -16.99 -49.07 -32.56
N LEU A 322 -15.73 -49.18 -32.15
CA LEU A 322 -14.60 -49.38 -33.06
C LEU A 322 -14.49 -50.90 -33.35
N PRO A 323 -14.28 -51.33 -34.61
CA PRO A 323 -14.23 -52.75 -34.94
C PRO A 323 -12.95 -53.40 -34.43
N THR A 324 -13.12 -54.53 -33.76
CA THR A 324 -12.09 -55.52 -33.44
C THR A 324 -11.50 -56.17 -34.69
N LEU A 325 -10.18 -56.10 -34.86
CA LEU A 325 -9.40 -57.01 -35.71
C LEU A 325 -8.14 -57.48 -34.96
N LEU A 326 -8.24 -58.72 -34.44
CA LEU A 326 -7.30 -59.87 -34.39
C LEU A 326 -5.76 -59.66 -34.35
N PRO A 327 -4.97 -60.70 -33.99
CA PRO A 327 -5.01 -61.51 -32.77
C PRO A 327 -3.62 -61.60 -32.09
N GLY A 328 -3.60 -62.18 -30.88
CA GLY A 328 -2.42 -62.28 -30.03
C GLY A 328 -1.27 -63.10 -30.61
N ALA A 329 -0.06 -62.64 -30.28
CA ALA A 329 1.15 -63.47 -30.22
C ALA A 329 1.67 -63.41 -28.77
N GLU A 330 1.60 -64.56 -28.11
CA GLU A 330 2.16 -64.81 -26.79
C GLU A 330 3.69 -64.73 -26.84
N GLY A 331 4.28 -64.04 -25.86
CA GLY A 331 5.73 -63.98 -25.68
C GLY A 331 6.08 -63.61 -24.25
N LYS A 332 6.36 -64.63 -23.42
CA LYS A 332 6.96 -64.50 -22.09
C LYS A 332 8.24 -63.65 -22.15
N CYS A 333 8.42 -62.70 -21.22
CA CYS A 333 9.66 -62.58 -20.46
C CYS A 333 9.53 -61.63 -19.26
N ARG A 334 10.15 -62.05 -18.16
CA ARG A 334 10.28 -61.34 -16.87
C ARG A 334 11.12 -60.07 -17.04
N HIS A 335 10.81 -59.01 -16.28
CA HIS A 335 11.64 -58.52 -15.15
C HIS A 335 11.51 -57.02 -14.83
N LEU A 336 11.49 -56.76 -13.52
CA LEU A 336 12.29 -55.80 -12.72
C LEU A 336 12.11 -54.28 -12.88
N SER A 337 12.09 -53.67 -11.69
CA SER A 337 12.11 -52.26 -11.33
C SER A 337 13.23 -51.43 -11.99
N PRO A 338 12.98 -50.17 -12.34
CA PRO A 338 13.98 -49.31 -12.99
C PRO A 338 14.86 -48.60 -11.95
N LEU A 339 15.89 -49.31 -11.50
CA LEU A 339 17.18 -48.71 -11.17
C LEU A 339 18.22 -49.41 -12.06
N VAL A 340 19.15 -48.63 -12.60
CA VAL A 340 20.24 -49.03 -13.52
C VAL A 340 19.91 -48.88 -15.01
N ARG A 341 20.18 -47.68 -15.54
CA ARG A 341 20.61 -47.49 -16.95
C ARG A 341 21.46 -46.24 -17.09
N LEU A 342 22.74 -46.34 -16.71
CA LEU A 342 23.83 -45.49 -17.19
C LEU A 342 25.18 -46.08 -16.72
N ARG A 343 25.62 -47.13 -17.42
CA ARG A 343 27.02 -47.56 -17.37
C ARG A 343 27.35 -48.25 -18.68
N GLY A 344 28.03 -47.51 -19.55
CA GLY A 344 28.38 -47.98 -20.88
C GLY A 344 28.93 -46.85 -21.71
N LEU A 345 30.07 -46.31 -21.28
CA LEU A 345 31.11 -45.65 -22.08
C LEU A 345 32.16 -45.19 -21.07
N LEU A 346 33.32 -45.84 -21.08
CA LEU A 346 34.66 -45.35 -20.68
C LEU A 346 35.56 -46.52 -20.29
N HIS A 347 36.18 -47.13 -21.31
CA HIS A 347 37.56 -47.61 -21.31
C HIS A 347 38.04 -47.32 -22.75
N ALA A 348 39.22 -46.78 -23.04
CA ALA A 348 40.48 -46.68 -22.32
C ALA A 348 41.24 -45.42 -22.77
N GLY A 349 42.27 -45.03 -22.03
CA GLY A 349 43.21 -44.00 -22.44
C GLY A 349 44.06 -43.51 -21.26
N GLU A 350 45.22 -44.13 -21.10
CA GLU A 350 46.25 -43.81 -20.11
C GLU A 350 46.73 -42.35 -20.23
N GLY A 351 46.98 -41.69 -19.09
CA GLY A 351 47.64 -40.38 -19.09
C GLY A 351 47.59 -39.63 -17.76
N SER A 352 48.73 -39.59 -17.06
CA SER A 352 49.11 -38.65 -15.99
C SER A 352 48.55 -38.83 -14.57
N ASN A 353 49.47 -39.18 -13.66
CA ASN A 353 49.33 -39.20 -12.19
C ASN A 353 48.90 -37.84 -11.55
N ALA A 354 48.72 -36.78 -12.35
CA ALA A 354 48.18 -35.49 -11.90
C ALA A 354 46.66 -35.51 -11.72
N ILE A 355 45.92 -36.21 -12.61
CA ILE A 355 44.44 -36.23 -12.59
C ILE A 355 43.92 -37.05 -11.41
N ARG A 356 44.59 -38.17 -11.09
CA ARG A 356 44.23 -39.02 -9.95
C ARG A 356 44.49 -38.34 -8.59
N ARG A 357 45.46 -37.42 -8.53
CA ARG A 357 45.67 -36.54 -7.35
C ARG A 357 44.63 -35.42 -7.30
N TRP A 358 44.25 -34.84 -8.43
CA TRP A 358 43.20 -33.83 -8.51
C TRP A 358 41.84 -34.39 -8.07
N VAL A 359 41.41 -35.55 -8.59
CA VAL A 359 40.13 -36.22 -8.26
C VAL A 359 40.04 -36.63 -6.78
N LYS A 360 41.14 -37.09 -6.17
CA LYS A 360 41.15 -37.36 -4.71
C LYS A 360 41.06 -36.07 -3.88
N ARG A 361 41.65 -34.96 -4.36
CA ARG A 361 41.65 -33.67 -3.67
C ARG A 361 40.30 -32.96 -3.79
N THR A 362 39.61 -33.06 -4.92
CA THR A 362 38.23 -32.56 -5.08
C THR A 362 37.21 -33.40 -4.33
N SER A 363 37.38 -34.73 -4.26
CA SER A 363 36.49 -35.59 -3.45
C SER A 363 36.61 -35.30 -1.94
N LEU A 364 37.83 -35.05 -1.45
CA LEU A 364 38.05 -34.61 -0.06
C LEU A 364 37.54 -33.18 0.19
N PHE A 365 37.64 -32.28 -0.79
CA PHE A 365 37.11 -30.92 -0.68
C PHE A 365 35.58 -30.91 -0.65
N CYS A 366 34.91 -31.71 -1.51
CA CYS A 366 33.46 -31.85 -1.49
C CYS A 366 32.96 -32.52 -0.21
N ALA A 367 33.66 -33.55 0.29
CA ALA A 367 33.33 -34.17 1.58
C ALA A 367 33.52 -33.19 2.75
N GLY A 368 34.59 -32.38 2.73
CA GLY A 368 34.83 -31.30 3.70
C GLY A 368 33.78 -30.20 3.63
N LEU A 369 33.30 -29.85 2.43
CA LEU A 369 32.25 -28.85 2.22
C LEU A 369 30.89 -29.36 2.72
N CYS A 370 30.56 -30.63 2.48
CA CYS A 370 29.35 -31.24 3.03
C CYS A 370 29.40 -31.35 4.56
N LEU A 371 30.55 -31.68 5.14
CA LEU A 371 30.75 -31.67 6.60
C LEU A 371 30.74 -30.25 7.18
N PHE A 372 31.20 -29.25 6.42
CA PHE A 372 31.11 -27.84 6.80
C PHE A 372 29.66 -27.34 6.79
N PHE A 373 28.87 -27.67 5.77
CA PHE A 373 27.45 -27.31 5.74
C PHE A 373 26.63 -28.06 6.80
N ALA A 374 26.91 -29.35 7.03
CA ALA A 374 26.27 -30.12 8.10
C ALA A 374 26.69 -29.60 9.49
N GLY A 375 27.95 -29.19 9.67
CA GLY A 375 28.45 -28.56 10.89
C GLY A 375 27.89 -27.15 11.11
N ALA A 376 27.74 -26.37 10.04
CA ALA A 376 27.14 -25.03 10.08
C ALA A 376 25.64 -25.11 10.40
N GLU A 377 24.90 -26.08 9.86
CA GLU A 377 23.50 -26.32 10.26
C GLU A 377 23.40 -26.82 11.69
N ALA A 378 24.27 -27.74 12.13
CA ALA A 378 24.27 -28.22 13.51
C ALA A 378 24.64 -27.11 14.53
N MET A 379 25.55 -26.19 14.15
CA MET A 379 25.93 -25.03 14.96
C MET A 379 24.83 -23.95 14.96
N HIS A 380 24.13 -23.75 13.84
CA HIS A 380 22.95 -22.89 13.74
C HIS A 380 21.77 -23.43 14.57
N TRP A 381 21.62 -24.76 14.67
CA TRP A 381 20.65 -25.41 15.56
C TRP A 381 21.03 -25.30 17.04
N ARG A 382 22.32 -25.50 17.39
CA ARG A 382 22.81 -25.32 18.77
C ARG A 382 22.78 -23.86 19.26
N LEU A 383 22.92 -22.88 18.37
CA LEU A 383 22.77 -21.45 18.69
C LEU A 383 21.31 -21.01 18.89
N ARG A 384 20.33 -21.79 18.41
CA ARG A 384 18.89 -21.54 18.65
C ARG A 384 18.31 -22.27 19.85
N ALA A 385 18.90 -23.38 20.27
CA ALA A 385 18.44 -24.15 21.43
C ALA A 385 19.07 -23.65 22.74
N GLY A 386 18.71 -22.43 23.16
CA GLY A 386 18.83 -22.04 24.56
C GLY A 386 17.74 -22.72 25.40
N PRO A 387 17.92 -22.87 26.73
CA PRO A 387 16.90 -23.48 27.58
C PRO A 387 15.59 -22.70 27.45
N VAL A 388 14.50 -23.41 27.20
CA VAL A 388 13.14 -22.84 27.19
C VAL A 388 12.79 -22.54 28.64
N ILE A 389 13.01 -21.29 29.05
CA ILE A 389 12.45 -20.77 30.29
C ILE A 389 10.97 -20.52 30.00
N PRO A 390 10.04 -21.13 30.76
CA PRO A 390 8.62 -20.84 30.57
C PRO A 390 8.39 -19.34 30.84
N SER A 391 7.87 -18.64 29.83
CA SER A 391 7.53 -17.22 29.97
C SER A 391 6.33 -17.07 30.87
N GLU A 392 6.53 -16.55 32.07
CA GLU A 392 5.42 -15.98 32.84
C GLU A 392 4.77 -14.85 32.03
N PRO A 393 3.43 -14.71 32.07
CA PRO A 393 2.74 -13.66 31.34
C PRO A 393 3.24 -12.28 31.80
N ALA A 394 3.61 -11.43 30.84
CA ALA A 394 4.11 -10.09 31.12
C ALA A 394 3.08 -9.30 31.95
N LYS A 395 3.53 -8.69 33.06
CA LYS A 395 2.70 -7.83 33.91
C LYS A 395 2.10 -6.70 33.06
N LEU A 396 0.77 -6.58 33.08
CA LEU A 396 -0.06 -5.66 32.29
C LEU A 396 0.17 -4.17 32.56
N THR A 397 1.06 -3.81 33.48
CA THR A 397 1.46 -2.44 33.78
C THR A 397 2.95 -2.41 34.07
N ALA A 398 3.77 -2.36 33.03
CA ALA A 398 5.20 -2.05 33.17
C ALA A 398 5.37 -0.52 33.11
N ILE A 399 5.79 0.08 34.21
CA ILE A 399 6.27 1.47 34.23
C ILE A 399 7.72 1.41 33.78
N LEU A 400 8.01 2.01 32.63
CA LEU A 400 9.37 2.14 32.10
C LEU A 400 9.94 3.47 32.58
N ASP A 401 10.96 3.40 33.44
CA ASP A 401 11.68 4.56 33.93
C ASP A 401 12.96 4.76 33.10
N PHE A 402 13.33 6.01 32.82
CA PHE A 402 14.46 6.36 31.96
C PHE A 402 15.47 7.19 32.73
N ASP A 403 16.74 6.78 32.69
CA ASP A 403 17.86 7.64 33.01
C ASP A 403 18.69 7.84 31.73
N ILE A 404 18.64 9.05 31.17
CA ILE A 404 19.19 9.34 29.84
C ILE A 404 20.67 9.67 30.00
N HIS A 405 21.50 8.64 30.14
CA HIS A 405 22.96 8.70 30.01
C HIS A 405 23.50 7.73 28.94
N ALA A 406 22.69 7.44 27.90
CA ALA A 406 23.13 6.68 26.74
C ALA A 406 23.31 7.62 25.53
N GLU A 407 24.48 7.60 24.90
CA GLU A 407 24.85 8.48 23.78
C GLU A 407 23.98 8.29 22.53
N THR A 408 23.16 7.23 22.45
CA THR A 408 22.17 7.02 21.37
C THR A 408 20.88 6.35 21.86
N VAL A 409 19.75 6.77 21.28
CA VAL A 409 18.41 6.23 21.58
C VAL A 409 18.29 4.72 21.28
N LEU A 410 19.09 4.19 20.34
CA LEU A 410 19.15 2.74 20.08
C LEU A 410 19.65 1.95 21.27
N GLN A 411 20.70 2.43 21.95
CA GLN A 411 21.25 1.74 23.11
C GLN A 411 20.26 1.75 24.26
N ALA A 412 19.57 2.87 24.47
CA ALA A 412 18.53 2.99 25.48
C ALA A 412 17.38 1.99 25.22
N VAL A 413 16.84 1.96 24.00
CA VAL A 413 15.72 1.07 23.63
C VAL A 413 16.16 -0.41 23.63
N GLY A 414 17.35 -0.72 23.12
CA GLY A 414 17.90 -2.08 23.13
C GLY A 414 18.16 -2.63 24.52
N ALA A 415 18.70 -1.80 25.42
CA ALA A 415 18.94 -2.19 26.82
C ALA A 415 17.63 -2.41 27.59
N VAL A 416 16.56 -1.68 27.24
CA VAL A 416 15.23 -1.83 27.86
C VAL A 416 14.54 -3.10 27.37
N ALA A 417 14.54 -3.36 26.06
CA ALA A 417 13.93 -4.57 25.50
C ALA A 417 14.59 -5.85 26.05
N ASN A 418 15.92 -5.86 26.16
CA ASN A 418 16.66 -6.98 26.74
C ASN A 418 16.36 -7.17 28.23
N ARG A 419 16.23 -6.09 29.02
CA ARG A 419 15.86 -6.17 30.45
C ARG A 419 14.42 -6.64 30.66
N ALA A 420 13.51 -6.31 29.75
CA ALA A 420 12.12 -6.77 29.78
C ALA A 420 11.90 -8.17 29.16
N GLY A 421 12.97 -8.88 28.80
CA GLY A 421 12.91 -10.27 28.30
C GLY A 421 12.58 -10.41 26.81
N TYR A 422 12.56 -9.33 26.04
CA TYR A 422 12.28 -9.34 24.60
C TYR A 422 13.58 -9.44 23.78
N ARG A 423 13.64 -10.36 22.82
CA ARG A 423 14.73 -10.42 21.81
C ARG A 423 14.38 -9.53 20.63
N ILE A 424 15.18 -8.49 20.39
CA ILE A 424 15.10 -7.70 19.14
C ILE A 424 15.89 -8.46 18.06
N ALA A 425 15.20 -9.08 17.11
CA ALA A 425 15.83 -9.52 15.86
C ALA A 425 15.89 -8.32 14.92
N ALA A 426 17.04 -7.65 14.85
CA ALA A 426 17.26 -6.59 13.89
C ALA A 426 17.35 -7.19 12.48
N ASN A 427 16.40 -6.87 11.60
CA ASN A 427 16.64 -6.97 10.17
C ASN A 427 17.67 -5.91 9.79
N GLU A 428 18.78 -6.31 9.16
CA GLU A 428 19.87 -5.42 8.72
C GLU A 428 19.35 -4.28 7.80
N ASP A 429 18.20 -4.50 7.14
CA ASP A 429 17.55 -3.57 6.20
C ASP A 429 16.75 -2.42 6.84
N ILE A 430 16.40 -2.51 8.13
CA ILE A 430 15.66 -1.42 8.81
C ILE A 430 16.62 -0.30 9.23
N TRP A 431 17.88 -0.63 9.48
CA TRP A 431 18.85 0.30 10.09
C TRP A 431 19.80 0.97 9.09
N THR A 432 19.94 0.44 7.88
CA THR A 432 20.69 1.10 6.80
C THR A 432 20.00 2.37 6.27
N VAL A 433 18.68 2.49 6.47
CA VAL A 433 17.89 3.67 6.06
C VAL A 433 17.78 4.67 7.21
N ARG A 434 18.90 5.26 7.67
CA ARG A 434 18.99 6.60 8.32
C ARG A 434 20.35 6.88 8.96
N TRP A 435 21.46 6.54 8.32
CA TRP A 435 22.75 7.10 8.75
C TRP A 435 23.69 7.42 7.57
N THR A 436 23.12 7.93 6.49
CA THR A 436 23.89 8.67 5.48
C THR A 436 23.62 10.15 5.70
N GLY A 437 24.68 10.87 6.10
CA GLY A 437 24.63 12.24 6.60
C GLY A 437 23.89 13.21 5.68
N THR A 438 22.89 13.88 6.27
CA THR A 438 22.39 15.25 5.97
C THR A 438 21.13 15.59 6.75
N TYR A 439 20.63 14.73 7.66
CA TYR A 439 19.64 15.14 8.68
C TYR A 439 20.34 15.75 9.90
N ARG A 440 20.95 16.91 9.70
CA ARG A 440 21.45 17.76 10.80
C ARG A 440 20.66 19.07 10.81
N ALA A 441 19.36 18.99 11.13
CA ALA A 441 18.59 20.08 11.73
C ALA A 441 17.15 19.62 12.06
N LYS A 442 16.82 19.55 13.35
CA LYS A 442 15.47 19.69 13.93
C LYS A 442 14.35 18.76 13.45
N ALA A 443 14.50 17.46 13.67
CA ALA A 443 13.38 16.59 14.02
C ALA A 443 13.82 15.79 15.24
N THR A 444 13.32 16.17 16.41
CA THR A 444 13.66 15.52 17.67
C THR A 444 13.29 14.06 17.58
N THR A 445 14.16 13.17 18.06
CA THR A 445 14.02 11.70 18.09
C THR A 445 12.65 11.20 18.61
N PHE A 446 11.93 12.08 19.31
CA PHE A 446 10.54 11.96 19.68
C PHE A 446 9.56 11.69 18.53
N ASP A 447 9.68 12.37 17.39
CA ASP A 447 8.71 12.22 16.28
C ASP A 447 8.80 10.82 15.66
N ALA A 448 10.02 10.30 15.54
CA ALA A 448 10.25 8.94 15.07
C ALA A 448 9.77 7.88 16.09
N LEU A 449 9.92 8.16 17.39
CA LEU A 449 9.47 7.26 18.46
C LEU A 449 7.95 7.24 18.57
N ALA A 450 7.30 8.41 18.49
CA ALA A 450 5.85 8.56 18.52
C ALA A 450 5.19 7.83 17.35
N ASP A 451 5.70 8.01 16.11
CA ASP A 451 5.16 7.33 14.93
C ASP A 451 5.24 5.79 15.05
N ILE A 452 6.32 5.26 15.63
CA ILE A 452 6.49 3.82 15.85
C ILE A 452 5.55 3.29 16.94
N LEU A 453 5.37 4.05 18.03
CA LEU A 453 4.54 3.64 19.17
C LEU A 453 3.05 3.72 18.85
N TYR A 454 2.59 4.80 18.21
CA TYR A 454 1.18 4.95 17.80
C TYR A 454 0.78 3.95 16.70
N GLY A 455 1.70 3.63 15.77
CA GLY A 455 1.49 2.59 14.76
C GLY A 455 1.36 1.17 15.34
N SER A 456 1.71 0.97 16.62
CA SER A 456 1.74 -0.34 17.30
C SER A 456 0.68 -0.47 18.40
N GLY A 457 -0.24 0.49 18.55
CA GLY A 457 -1.32 0.45 19.57
C GLY A 457 -0.88 0.85 20.98
N LEU A 458 0.28 1.50 21.13
CA LEU A 458 0.81 2.00 22.39
C LEU A 458 0.62 3.52 22.49
N CYS A 459 0.12 4.00 23.63
CA CYS A 459 -0.11 5.42 23.89
C CYS A 459 0.88 5.95 24.94
N PRO A 460 1.90 6.73 24.55
CA PRO A 460 2.79 7.41 25.49
C PRO A 460 2.11 8.66 26.09
N THR A 461 2.27 8.88 27.39
CA THR A 461 1.89 10.08 28.14
C THR A 461 3.14 10.66 28.77
N ILE A 462 3.35 11.98 28.65
CA ILE A 462 4.52 12.65 29.22
C ILE A 462 4.05 13.56 30.35
N ARG A 463 4.69 13.43 31.51
CA ARG A 463 4.61 14.40 32.59
C ARG A 463 6.02 14.71 33.04
N ASP A 464 6.38 15.99 32.99
CA ASP A 464 7.72 16.50 33.27
C ASP A 464 8.78 15.73 32.48
N ASP A 465 9.72 15.04 33.15
CA ASP A 465 10.83 14.30 32.54
C ASP A 465 10.50 12.80 32.30
N LEU A 466 9.27 12.38 32.59
CA LEU A 466 8.87 10.97 32.58
C LEU A 466 7.92 10.66 31.42
N ILE A 467 8.24 9.61 30.63
CA ILE A 467 7.37 9.10 29.57
C ILE A 467 6.74 7.78 30.00
N THR A 468 5.43 7.76 30.24
CA THR A 468 4.67 6.57 30.62
C THR A 468 3.97 5.98 29.40
N ILE A 469 4.15 4.70 29.09
CA ILE A 469 3.51 4.05 27.92
C ILE A 469 2.37 3.14 28.40
N ARG A 470 1.17 3.30 27.84
CA ARG A 470 0.01 2.43 28.11
C ARG A 470 -0.41 1.66 26.86
N PHE A 471 -0.88 0.43 27.07
CA PHE A 471 -1.46 -0.40 26.02
C PHE A 471 -2.93 -0.05 25.83
N CYS A 472 -3.35 0.23 24.60
CA CYS A 472 -4.76 0.44 24.27
C CYS A 472 -5.35 -0.87 23.73
N ASP A 473 -6.18 -1.53 24.55
CA ASP A 473 -6.93 -2.71 24.10
C ASP A 473 -7.97 -2.29 23.04
N PRO A 474 -8.00 -2.93 21.85
CA PRO A 474 -8.98 -2.63 20.80
C PRO A 474 -10.44 -2.99 21.16
N SER A 475 -10.72 -3.56 22.34
CA SER A 475 -12.06 -4.00 22.75
C SER A 475 -12.92 -2.98 23.53
N GLY A 476 -12.45 -1.74 23.77
CA GLY A 476 -13.33 -0.63 24.15
C GLY A 476 -13.98 -0.70 25.55
N ARG A 477 -13.33 -1.30 26.55
CA ARG A 477 -13.73 -1.15 27.97
C ARG A 477 -12.75 -0.25 28.72
N PHE A 478 -13.18 0.96 29.04
CA PHE A 478 -12.47 1.85 29.95
C PHE A 478 -12.65 1.36 31.39
N VAL A 479 -11.59 0.82 31.99
CA VAL A 479 -11.52 0.69 33.45
C VAL A 479 -10.67 1.85 33.96
N ILE A 480 -11.32 2.84 34.55
CA ILE A 480 -10.65 3.91 35.29
C ILE A 480 -10.19 3.28 36.61
N ALA A 481 -8.89 3.00 36.74
CA ALA A 481 -8.31 2.83 38.07
C ALA A 481 -8.30 4.20 38.73
N SER A 482 -9.16 4.37 39.74
CA SER A 482 -9.25 5.58 40.55
C SER A 482 -7.90 5.85 41.22
N THR A 483 -7.47 7.10 41.11
CA THR A 483 -6.44 7.69 41.96
C THR A 483 -6.95 7.70 43.39
N ASP A 484 -6.52 6.73 44.20
CA ASP A 484 -6.47 6.82 45.66
C ASP A 484 -5.61 5.67 46.18
N GLU A 485 -4.29 5.90 46.21
CA GLU A 485 -3.43 5.28 47.22
C GLU A 485 -2.19 6.17 47.38
N VAL A 486 -2.32 7.05 48.36
CA VAL A 486 -1.23 7.80 48.97
C VAL A 486 -0.28 6.79 49.61
N MET A 487 0.98 6.77 49.17
CA MET A 487 2.06 6.22 49.97
C MET A 487 3.10 7.30 50.24
N GLN A 488 3.14 7.70 51.51
CA GLN A 488 4.12 8.60 52.10
C GLN A 488 5.51 7.93 52.21
N PRO A 489 6.58 8.74 52.41
CA PRO A 489 7.97 8.31 52.27
C PRO A 489 8.57 7.81 53.59
N GLU A 490 9.26 6.68 53.57
CA GLU A 490 10.17 6.27 54.66
C GLU A 490 11.56 5.89 54.11
N GLU A 491 12.48 6.83 54.39
CA GLU A 491 13.85 6.72 54.88
C GLU A 491 14.81 5.57 54.51
N GLN A 492 15.97 6.04 54.02
CA GLN A 492 17.36 5.68 54.38
C GLN A 492 17.95 4.35 53.87
N ALA A 493 18.88 4.46 52.90
CA ALA A 493 20.28 4.09 53.13
C ALA A 493 21.22 4.69 52.06
N SER A 494 22.22 5.42 52.56
CA SER A 494 23.41 6.01 51.96
C SER A 494 24.08 5.30 50.78
N ALA A 495 24.55 6.07 49.80
CA ALA A 495 26.00 6.15 49.48
C ALA A 495 26.32 7.11 48.32
N THR A 496 27.08 8.15 48.67
CA THR A 496 28.27 8.65 47.96
C THR A 496 28.10 9.42 46.63
N ILE A 497 28.01 10.74 46.84
CA ILE A 497 28.58 11.84 46.06
C ILE A 497 29.78 11.45 45.18
N TYR A 498 29.70 11.70 43.87
CA TYR A 498 30.81 12.29 43.13
C TYR A 498 30.28 13.34 42.15
N ARG A 499 30.61 14.60 42.44
CA ARG A 499 30.43 15.75 41.57
C ARG A 499 31.79 16.00 40.91
N SER A 500 31.89 15.99 39.58
CA SER A 500 32.99 16.67 38.91
C SER A 500 32.66 17.10 37.48
N ARG A 501 32.55 18.43 37.37
CA ARG A 501 32.93 19.34 36.28
C ARG A 501 32.25 19.23 34.93
#